data_AF-B7Q9Z8-F1
#
_entry.id   AF-B7Q9Z8-F1
#
_cell.length_a   1.000
_cell.length_b   1.000
_cell.length_c   1.000
_cell.angle_alpha   90.00
_cell.angle_beta   90.00
_cell.angle_gamma   90.00
#
_symmetry.space_group_name_H-M   'P 1'
#
loop_
_entity.id
_entity.type
_entity.pdbx_description
1 polymer ?
#
loop_
_entity_poly.entity_id
_entity_poly.type
_entity_poly.pdbx_seq_one_letter_code
_entity_poly.pdbx_strand_id
1 'polypeptide(L)'
;MVAFKVSVAVLLCVGSAFAIPAGGKDLDAAAQTQAGVPPRPQINWGKCPQLQPSENERQQKALVIDQCLDKVPLPDVDTANDTVIQQHRQDVTTCALKTEGWFNSNGQYRFDRARTEILNKKLAKDVEPQVLSKHDECKKEAEEKFAKNFVAQVQLYQACMDYHISQICGIQIAQAAEAHPQGAQQG
;
A
#
# COMPACT_ATOMS: atom_id res chain seq x y z
N MET A 1 -3.39 -6.94 5.25
CA MET A 1 -2.26 -6.15 4.71
C MET A 1 -2.80 -4.91 3.97
N VAL A 2 -3.54 -4.01 4.63
CA VAL A 2 -4.33 -2.97 3.94
C VAL A 2 -4.53 -1.67 4.75
N ALA A 3 -3.60 -1.22 5.60
CA ALA A 3 -3.64 0.17 6.08
C ALA A 3 -2.29 0.89 5.94
N PHE A 4 -1.17 0.22 6.23
CA PHE A 4 0.17 0.72 5.88
C PHE A 4 0.68 0.21 4.52
N LYS A 5 -0.04 -0.76 3.93
CA LYS A 5 0.20 -1.31 2.59
C LYS A 5 -0.75 -0.81 1.50
N VAL A 6 -1.75 0.03 1.78
CA VAL A 6 -2.62 0.59 0.71
C VAL A 6 -1.82 1.45 -0.28
N SER A 7 -0.71 2.04 0.17
CA SER A 7 0.17 2.81 -0.71
C SER A 7 1.28 1.99 -1.40
N VAL A 8 1.46 0.70 -1.10
CA VAL A 8 2.49 -0.15 -1.75
C VAL A 8 1.91 -1.35 -2.50
N ALA A 9 0.85 -1.96 -1.99
CA ALA A 9 0.25 -3.14 -2.62
C ALA A 9 -0.69 -2.81 -3.79
N VAL A 10 -1.14 -1.56 -3.94
CA VAL A 10 -1.96 -1.13 -5.09
C VAL A 10 -1.09 -0.71 -6.29
N LEU A 11 0.22 -0.48 -6.09
CA LEU A 11 1.12 0.03 -7.15
C LEU A 11 1.90 -1.04 -7.91
N LEU A 12 1.97 -2.28 -7.42
CA LEU A 12 2.74 -3.36 -8.07
C LEU A 12 1.97 -4.15 -9.15
N CYS A 13 0.84 -3.63 -9.64
CA CYS A 13 0.10 -4.22 -10.77
C CYS A 13 -0.04 -3.30 -12.00
N VAL A 14 0.75 -2.22 -12.10
CA VAL A 14 0.76 -1.39 -13.32
C VAL A 14 2.02 -1.71 -14.09
N GLY A 15 1.90 -2.68 -15.00
CA GLY A 15 2.88 -2.95 -16.03
C GLY A 15 3.08 -1.73 -16.92
N SER A 16 4.34 -1.54 -17.30
CA SER A 16 4.87 -0.90 -18.50
C SER A 16 3.87 -0.38 -19.53
N ALA A 17 3.88 0.93 -19.76
CA ALA A 17 3.78 1.51 -21.10
C ALA A 17 4.43 2.91 -21.10
N PHE A 18 5.52 3.04 -21.86
CA PHE A 18 6.18 4.29 -22.20
C PHE A 18 5.23 5.24 -22.97
N ALA A 19 5.29 6.55 -22.69
CA ALA A 19 5.63 7.62 -23.66
C ALA A 19 5.29 9.03 -23.14
N ILE A 20 6.23 9.97 -23.29
CA ILE A 20 6.03 11.43 -23.27
C ILE A 20 6.66 11.96 -24.59
N PRO A 21 6.39 13.20 -25.07
CA PRO A 21 5.18 13.78 -25.68
C PRO A 21 5.45 14.27 -27.13
N ALA A 22 4.42 14.80 -27.83
CA ALA A 22 4.51 16.10 -28.53
C ALA A 22 3.21 16.43 -29.30
N GLY A 23 2.68 17.64 -29.06
CA GLY A 23 2.12 18.56 -30.07
C GLY A 23 0.88 18.15 -30.90
N GLY A 24 -0.16 18.98 -30.86
CA GLY A 24 -1.17 19.04 -31.92
C GLY A 24 -2.57 19.30 -31.39
N LYS A 25 -3.20 20.36 -31.88
CA LYS A 25 -4.56 20.81 -31.58
C LYS A 25 -5.59 20.02 -32.40
N ASP A 26 -6.85 20.13 -31.96
CA ASP A 26 -8.12 19.87 -32.68
C ASP A 26 -8.50 18.37 -32.83
N LEU A 27 -9.34 17.84 -31.95
CA LEU A 27 -10.82 17.87 -31.88
C LEU A 27 -11.53 16.79 -32.73
N ASP A 28 -12.34 16.02 -31.99
CA ASP A 28 -13.47 15.17 -32.36
C ASP A 28 -13.28 13.72 -32.84
N ALA A 29 -13.95 12.85 -32.06
CA ALA A 29 -14.53 11.57 -32.45
C ALA A 29 -13.57 10.46 -32.91
N ALA A 30 -12.82 9.91 -31.96
CA ALA A 30 -12.55 8.47 -31.96
C ALA A 30 -12.83 7.94 -30.56
N ALA A 31 -13.91 7.16 -30.45
CA ALA A 31 -14.17 6.30 -29.31
C ALA A 31 -12.98 5.34 -29.14
N GLN A 32 -12.02 5.74 -28.31
CA GLN A 32 -10.99 4.85 -27.83
C GLN A 32 -11.60 4.08 -26.66
N THR A 33 -12.07 2.87 -26.97
CA THR A 33 -12.15 1.77 -26.02
C THR A 33 -10.76 1.58 -25.40
N GLN A 34 -10.49 2.31 -24.31
CA GLN A 34 -9.38 1.99 -23.42
C GLN A 34 -9.73 0.64 -22.79
N ALA A 35 -9.08 -0.40 -23.30
CA ALA A 35 -9.12 -1.73 -22.72
C ALA A 35 -8.51 -1.67 -21.31
N GLY A 36 -9.37 -1.41 -20.32
CA GLY A 36 -9.42 -2.08 -19.04
C GLY A 36 -8.26 -1.86 -18.07
N VAL A 37 -8.01 -0.63 -17.60
CA VAL A 37 -7.50 -0.50 -16.21
C VAL A 37 -8.65 -0.90 -15.29
N PRO A 38 -8.53 -1.97 -14.47
CA PRO A 38 -9.59 -2.36 -13.57
C PRO A 38 -9.93 -1.18 -12.65
N PRO A 39 -11.23 -0.90 -12.40
CA PRO A 39 -11.62 0.18 -11.51
C PRO A 39 -10.95 -0.04 -10.16
N ARG A 40 -10.32 1.01 -9.63
CA ARG A 40 -9.70 0.93 -8.30
C ARG A 40 -10.79 0.58 -7.29
N PRO A 41 -10.53 -0.37 -6.37
CA PRO A 41 -11.50 -0.70 -5.35
C PRO A 41 -11.81 0.54 -4.52
N GLN A 42 -13.09 0.80 -4.29
CA GLN A 42 -13.49 1.83 -3.35
C GLN A 42 -13.31 1.28 -1.93
N ILE A 43 -12.77 2.09 -1.03
CA ILE A 43 -12.51 1.67 0.35
C ILE A 43 -13.40 2.51 1.26
N ASN A 44 -14.23 1.83 2.04
CA ASN A 44 -14.91 2.42 3.18
C ASN A 44 -13.96 2.38 4.38
N TRP A 45 -13.55 3.55 4.85
CA TRP A 45 -12.61 3.71 5.97
C TRP A 45 -13.29 3.62 7.36
N GLY A 46 -14.62 3.45 7.38
CA GLY A 46 -15.42 3.28 8.58
C GLY A 46 -15.24 4.42 9.58
N LYS A 47 -14.89 4.09 10.82
CA LYS A 47 -14.67 5.05 11.92
C LYS A 47 -13.37 5.84 11.77
N CYS A 48 -12.57 5.56 10.74
CA CYS A 48 -11.23 6.13 10.59
C CYS A 48 -10.99 6.79 9.23
N PRO A 49 -11.84 7.74 8.79
CA PRO A 49 -11.63 8.45 7.52
C PRO A 49 -10.27 9.14 7.42
N GLN A 50 -9.71 9.59 8.55
CA GLN A 50 -8.39 10.20 8.64
C GLN A 50 -7.22 9.27 8.23
N LEU A 51 -7.46 7.95 8.13
CA LEU A 51 -6.46 7.00 7.62
C LEU A 51 -6.40 6.94 6.10
N GLN A 52 -7.36 7.54 5.39
CA GLN A 52 -7.34 7.62 3.95
C GLN A 52 -6.10 8.42 3.49
N PRO A 53 -5.23 7.83 2.64
CA PRO A 53 -4.11 8.56 2.08
C PRO A 53 -4.60 9.71 1.21
N SER A 54 -4.05 10.90 1.45
CA SER A 54 -4.20 12.04 0.54
C SER A 54 -3.59 11.72 -0.83
N GLU A 55 -3.93 12.52 -1.83
CA GLU A 55 -3.33 12.36 -3.16
C GLU A 55 -1.82 12.59 -3.16
N ASN A 56 -1.35 13.60 -2.42
CA ASN A 56 0.07 13.84 -2.24
C ASN A 56 0.78 12.66 -1.56
N GLU A 57 0.23 12.10 -0.47
CA GLU A 57 0.83 10.92 0.18
C GLU A 57 0.93 9.72 -0.77
N ARG A 58 -0.07 9.52 -1.65
CA ARG A 58 -0.04 8.45 -2.67
C ARG A 58 1.03 8.70 -3.72
N GLN A 59 1.15 9.93 -4.21
CA GLN A 59 2.17 10.31 -5.20
C GLN A 59 3.58 10.19 -4.62
N GLN A 60 3.82 10.71 -3.42
CA GLN A 60 5.11 10.59 -2.74
C GLN A 60 5.49 9.14 -2.52
N LYS A 61 4.52 8.28 -2.16
CA LYS A 61 4.80 6.87 -2.02
C LYS A 61 5.14 6.21 -3.35
N ALA A 62 4.40 6.53 -4.43
CA ALA A 62 4.70 6.02 -5.77
C ALA A 62 6.13 6.35 -6.18
N LEU A 63 6.57 7.60 -5.98
CA LEU A 63 7.94 8.02 -6.28
C LEU A 63 9.00 7.21 -5.51
N VAL A 64 8.77 6.90 -4.23
CA VAL A 64 9.68 6.05 -3.45
C VAL A 64 9.73 4.63 -4.02
N ILE A 65 8.59 4.08 -4.45
CA ILE A 65 8.54 2.75 -5.05
C ILE A 65 9.27 2.74 -6.39
N ASP A 66 9.03 3.72 -7.27
CA ASP A 66 9.71 3.83 -8.56
C ASP A 66 11.23 3.91 -8.37
N GLN A 67 11.69 4.78 -7.47
CA GLN A 67 13.12 4.88 -7.12
C GLN A 67 13.73 3.57 -6.60
N CYS A 68 12.93 2.72 -5.95
CA CYS A 68 13.38 1.43 -5.45
C CYS A 68 13.35 0.35 -6.52
N LEU A 69 12.38 0.38 -7.44
CA LEU A 69 12.33 -0.51 -8.61
C LEU A 69 13.50 -0.23 -9.57
N ASP A 70 13.93 1.03 -9.70
CA ASP A 70 15.14 1.39 -10.47
C ASP A 70 16.43 0.78 -9.88
N LYS A 71 16.46 0.55 -8.57
CA LYS A 71 17.64 0.03 -7.84
C LYS A 71 17.60 -1.47 -7.63
N VAL A 72 16.42 -2.07 -7.63
CA VAL A 72 16.20 -3.50 -7.40
C VAL A 72 15.73 -4.11 -8.71
N PRO A 73 16.60 -4.82 -9.45
CA PRO A 73 16.26 -5.39 -10.75
C PRO A 73 15.01 -6.26 -10.66
N LEU A 74 14.11 -6.08 -11.63
CA LEU A 74 12.95 -6.94 -11.78
C LEU A 74 13.41 -8.37 -12.09
N PRO A 75 12.81 -9.38 -11.45
CA PRO A 75 13.12 -10.76 -11.77
C PRO A 75 12.60 -11.10 -13.17
N ASP A 76 13.31 -11.99 -13.86
CA ASP A 76 12.91 -12.47 -15.18
C ASP A 76 11.58 -13.24 -15.10
N VAL A 77 10.58 -12.77 -15.84
CA VAL A 77 9.21 -13.28 -15.79
C VAL A 77 9.08 -14.73 -16.23
N ASP A 78 9.98 -15.19 -17.11
CA ASP A 78 9.93 -16.55 -17.67
C ASP A 78 10.56 -17.59 -16.74
N THR A 79 11.42 -17.14 -15.81
CA THR A 79 12.25 -18.02 -14.98
C THR A 79 12.08 -17.81 -13.47
N ALA A 80 11.40 -16.74 -13.05
CA ALA A 80 11.18 -16.43 -11.65
C ALA A 80 10.29 -17.48 -10.98
N ASN A 81 10.82 -18.12 -9.95
CA ASN A 81 10.04 -18.92 -9.02
C ASN A 81 9.59 -18.08 -7.81
N ASP A 82 8.73 -18.65 -6.97
CA ASP A 82 8.20 -17.98 -5.78
C ASP A 82 9.30 -17.42 -4.87
N THR A 83 10.40 -18.15 -4.68
CA THR A 83 11.52 -17.70 -3.84
C THR A 83 12.13 -16.41 -4.38
N VAL A 84 12.40 -16.34 -5.68
CA VAL A 84 12.94 -15.14 -6.34
C VAL A 84 11.96 -13.97 -6.24
N ILE A 85 10.67 -14.23 -6.46
CA ILE A 85 9.61 -13.20 -6.37
C ILE A 85 9.50 -12.66 -4.94
N GLN A 86 9.53 -13.54 -3.94
CA GLN A 86 9.49 -13.12 -2.53
C GLN A 86 10.74 -12.34 -2.14
N GLN A 87 11.92 -12.76 -2.60
CA GLN A 87 13.16 -12.03 -2.35
C GLN A 87 13.11 -10.62 -2.96
N HIS A 88 12.71 -10.50 -4.22
CA HIS A 88 12.55 -9.19 -4.87
C HIS A 88 11.55 -8.30 -4.09
N ARG A 89 10.40 -8.84 -3.67
CA ARG A 89 9.44 -8.10 -2.83
C ARG A 89 10.04 -7.63 -1.51
N GLN A 90 10.86 -8.46 -0.87
CA GLN A 90 11.57 -8.11 0.36
C GLN A 90 12.61 -7.01 0.12
N ASP A 91 13.34 -7.07 -0.99
CA ASP A 91 14.37 -6.09 -1.35
C ASP A 91 13.76 -4.71 -1.65
N VAL A 92 12.69 -4.66 -2.46
CA VAL A 92 11.93 -3.42 -2.73
C VAL A 92 11.35 -2.85 -1.43
N THR A 93 10.76 -3.69 -0.58
CA THR A 93 10.23 -3.25 0.73
C THR A 93 11.32 -2.68 1.62
N THR A 94 12.49 -3.34 1.66
CA THR A 94 13.64 -2.89 2.45
C THR A 94 14.19 -1.57 1.93
N CYS A 95 14.29 -1.40 0.61
CA CYS A 95 14.67 -0.14 -0.02
C CYS A 95 13.72 1.00 0.36
N ALA A 96 12.41 0.78 0.25
CA ALA A 96 11.41 1.80 0.56
C ALA A 96 11.47 2.23 2.03
N LEU A 97 11.51 1.26 2.95
CA LEU A 97 11.60 1.53 4.39
C LEU A 97 12.87 2.31 4.76
N LYS A 98 14.01 1.99 4.13
CA LYS A 98 15.27 2.74 4.32
C LYS A 98 15.16 4.16 3.76
N THR A 99 14.63 4.31 2.55
CA THR A 99 14.48 5.60 1.86
C THR A 99 13.59 6.55 2.65
N GLU A 100 12.52 6.03 3.26
CA GLU A 100 11.60 6.82 4.09
C GLU A 100 12.11 7.05 5.51
N GLY A 101 13.25 6.48 5.92
CA GLY A 101 13.84 6.66 7.25
C GLY A 101 13.10 5.92 8.37
N TRP A 102 12.51 4.76 8.07
CA TRP A 102 11.82 3.91 9.06
C TRP A 102 12.77 3.09 9.93
N PHE A 103 14.03 2.99 9.54
CA PHE A 103 15.10 2.41 10.35
C PHE A 103 15.97 3.51 10.93
N ASN A 104 16.41 3.35 12.18
CA ASN A 104 17.40 4.23 12.80
C ASN A 104 18.83 3.90 12.28
N SER A 105 19.83 4.63 12.76
CA SER A 105 21.24 4.42 12.39
C SER A 105 21.77 3.03 12.77
N ASN A 106 21.15 2.35 13.74
CA ASN A 106 21.47 0.99 14.15
C ASN A 106 20.71 -0.07 13.33
N GLY A 107 19.92 0.34 12.32
CA GLY A 107 19.11 -0.55 11.49
C GLY A 107 17.83 -1.06 12.16
N GLN A 108 17.50 -0.59 13.37
CA GLN A 108 16.30 -0.98 14.10
C GLN A 108 15.08 -0.19 13.63
N TYR A 109 13.91 -0.83 13.61
CA TYR A 109 12.68 -0.18 13.22
C TYR A 109 12.23 0.86 14.25
N ARG A 110 11.75 2.01 13.77
CA ARG A 110 11.33 3.15 14.59
C ARG A 110 9.86 3.04 15.01
N PHE A 111 9.59 2.19 16.00
CA PHE A 111 8.23 2.07 16.57
C PHE A 111 7.72 3.36 17.21
N ASP A 112 8.62 4.17 17.78
CA ASP A 112 8.33 5.51 18.30
C ASP A 112 7.75 6.44 17.22
N ARG A 113 8.34 6.40 16.02
CA ARG A 113 7.83 7.13 14.87
C ARG A 113 6.46 6.61 14.46
N ALA A 114 6.28 5.29 14.40
CA ALA A 114 4.97 4.70 14.05
C ALA A 114 3.87 5.12 15.05
N ARG A 115 4.19 5.17 16.35
CA ARG A 115 3.27 5.71 17.38
C ARG A 115 2.94 7.17 17.13
N THR A 116 3.94 7.98 16.81
CA THR A 116 3.77 9.41 16.50
C THR A 116 2.89 9.62 15.27
N GLU A 117 3.06 8.81 14.22
CA GLU A 117 2.19 8.85 13.04
C GLU A 117 0.74 8.54 13.41
N ILE A 118 0.49 7.53 14.25
CA ILE A 118 -0.88 7.19 14.73
C ILE A 118 -1.51 8.38 15.45
N LEU A 119 -0.77 9.02 16.37
CA LEU A 119 -1.24 10.21 17.10
C LEU A 119 -1.51 11.40 16.16
N ASN A 120 -0.65 11.59 15.16
CA ASN A 120 -0.79 12.68 14.19
C ASN A 120 -1.98 12.53 13.25
N LYS A 121 -2.49 11.30 13.06
CA LYS A 121 -3.73 11.07 12.33
C LYS A 121 -4.96 11.60 13.08
N LYS A 122 -4.84 11.90 14.38
CA LYS A 122 -5.92 12.47 15.21
C LYS A 122 -7.18 11.62 15.10
N LEU A 123 -7.05 10.34 15.48
CA LEU A 123 -8.19 9.43 15.40
C LEU A 123 -9.29 9.89 16.38
N ALA A 124 -10.52 9.42 16.18
CA ALA A 124 -11.60 9.70 17.13
C ALA A 124 -11.20 9.28 18.56
N LYS A 125 -11.65 10.03 19.58
CA LYS A 125 -11.21 9.85 20.98
C LYS A 125 -11.50 8.46 21.55
N ASP A 126 -12.52 7.78 21.04
CA ASP A 126 -12.89 6.41 21.39
C ASP A 126 -12.08 5.35 20.62
N VAL A 127 -11.49 5.72 19.47
CA VAL A 127 -10.71 4.84 18.59
C VAL A 127 -9.21 4.89 18.90
N GLU A 128 -8.65 6.10 19.09
CA GLU A 128 -7.20 6.30 19.26
C GLU A 128 -6.59 5.44 20.37
N PRO A 129 -7.18 5.36 21.58
CA PRO A 129 -6.62 4.53 22.65
C PRO A 129 -6.59 3.04 22.29
N GLN A 130 -7.58 2.55 21.54
CA GLN A 130 -7.65 1.16 21.10
C GLN A 130 -6.53 0.85 20.09
N VAL A 131 -6.31 1.74 19.12
CA VAL A 131 -5.25 1.58 18.12
C VAL A 131 -3.87 1.67 18.77
N LEU A 132 -3.67 2.57 19.74
CA LEU A 132 -2.41 2.67 20.49
C LEU A 132 -2.15 1.44 21.36
N SER A 133 -3.17 0.87 22.00
CA SER A 133 -3.03 -0.40 22.73
C SER A 133 -2.55 -1.51 21.79
N LYS A 134 -3.13 -1.60 20.58
CA LYS A 134 -2.71 -2.59 19.58
C LYS A 134 -1.34 -2.30 18.99
N HIS A 135 -0.92 -1.05 18.89
CA HIS A 135 0.47 -0.69 18.59
C HIS A 135 1.44 -1.31 19.58
N ASP A 136 1.18 -1.17 20.89
CA ASP A 136 2.06 -1.71 21.93
C ASP A 136 2.10 -3.25 21.92
N GLU A 137 0.94 -3.90 21.73
CA GLU A 137 0.84 -5.36 21.58
C GLU A 137 1.60 -5.87 20.34
N CYS A 138 1.33 -5.30 19.15
CA CYS A 138 1.95 -5.70 17.89
C CYS A 138 3.47 -5.43 17.88
N LYS A 139 3.91 -4.33 18.50
CA LYS A 139 5.33 -4.03 18.69
C LYS A 139 5.99 -5.14 19.50
N LYS A 140 5.43 -5.44 20.67
CA LYS A 140 5.97 -6.46 21.58
C LYS A 140 6.07 -7.82 20.88
N GLU A 141 5.01 -8.24 20.19
CA GLU A 141 5.01 -9.51 19.44
C GLU A 141 6.11 -9.54 18.37
N ALA A 142 6.28 -8.45 17.63
CA ALA A 142 7.29 -8.35 16.59
C ALA A 142 8.72 -8.35 17.15
N GLU A 143 8.96 -7.66 18.27
CA GLU A 143 10.24 -7.67 18.99
C GLU A 143 10.59 -9.05 19.54
N GLU A 144 9.63 -9.76 20.12
CA GLU A 144 9.83 -11.10 20.67
C GLU A 144 10.08 -12.14 19.57
N LYS A 145 9.32 -12.12 18.48
CA LYS A 145 9.46 -13.11 17.39
C LYS A 145 10.66 -12.85 16.48
N PHE A 146 11.05 -11.59 16.30
CA PHE A 146 12.07 -11.21 15.32
C PHE A 146 13.12 -10.23 15.88
N ALA A 147 13.67 -10.55 17.06
CA ALA A 147 14.63 -9.69 17.78
C ALA A 147 15.88 -9.25 16.97
N LYS A 148 16.27 -10.02 15.95
CA LYS A 148 17.47 -9.76 15.12
C LYS A 148 17.17 -9.60 13.63
N ASN A 149 15.91 -9.77 13.21
CA ASN A 149 15.51 -9.63 11.81
C ASN A 149 14.51 -8.48 11.68
N PHE A 150 15.03 -7.26 11.54
CA PHE A 150 14.21 -6.05 11.57
C PHE A 150 13.25 -5.94 10.39
N VAL A 151 13.55 -6.55 9.24
CA VAL A 151 12.60 -6.58 8.11
C VAL A 151 11.42 -7.50 8.41
N ALA A 152 11.68 -8.71 8.92
CA ALA A 152 10.61 -9.63 9.34
C ALA A 152 9.79 -9.07 10.51
N GLN A 153 10.45 -8.38 11.45
CA GLN A 153 9.82 -7.63 12.53
C GLN A 153 8.81 -6.60 11.98
N VAL A 154 9.22 -5.78 11.01
CA VAL A 154 8.33 -4.80 10.37
C VAL A 154 7.15 -5.47 9.67
N GLN A 155 7.39 -6.55 8.94
CA GLN A 155 6.32 -7.26 8.22
C GLN A 155 5.26 -7.81 9.17
N LEU A 156 5.69 -8.42 10.30
CA LEU A 156 4.76 -8.90 11.32
C LEU A 156 4.02 -7.75 11.99
N TYR A 157 4.74 -6.71 12.43
CA TYR A 157 4.13 -5.52 13.03
C TYR A 157 3.08 -4.89 12.12
N GLN A 158 3.41 -4.68 10.83
CA GLN A 158 2.49 -4.10 9.85
C GLN A 158 1.26 -4.99 9.63
N ALA A 159 1.44 -6.32 9.52
CA ALA A 159 0.32 -7.23 9.35
C ALA A 159 -0.60 -7.23 10.58
N CYS A 160 -0.03 -7.26 11.79
CA CYS A 160 -0.76 -7.18 13.05
C CYS A 160 -1.55 -5.87 13.18
N MET A 161 -0.90 -4.74 12.93
CA MET A 161 -1.56 -3.43 12.96
C MET A 161 -2.65 -3.30 11.90
N ASP A 162 -2.39 -3.73 10.67
CA ASP A 162 -3.39 -3.70 9.60
C ASP A 162 -4.64 -4.50 9.97
N TYR A 163 -4.47 -5.69 10.57
CA TYR A 163 -5.59 -6.51 11.03
C TYR A 163 -6.41 -5.77 12.09
N HIS A 164 -5.76 -5.29 13.15
CA HIS A 164 -6.47 -4.64 14.26
C HIS A 164 -7.09 -3.30 13.86
N ILE A 165 -6.40 -2.48 13.08
CA ILE A 165 -6.95 -1.23 12.54
C ILE A 165 -8.18 -1.53 11.70
N SER A 166 -8.13 -2.54 10.83
CA SER A 166 -9.30 -2.90 10.00
C SER A 166 -10.51 -3.28 10.85
N GLN A 167 -10.31 -4.03 11.95
CA GLN A 167 -11.38 -4.43 12.87
C GLN A 167 -11.92 -3.24 13.69
N ILE A 168 -11.03 -2.45 14.29
CA ILE A 168 -11.39 -1.31 15.15
C ILE A 168 -12.12 -0.24 14.32
N CYS A 169 -11.59 0.07 13.14
CA CYS A 169 -12.14 1.08 12.25
C CYS A 169 -13.33 0.58 11.44
N GLY A 170 -13.50 -0.75 11.27
CA GLY A 170 -14.54 -1.32 10.41
C GLY A 170 -14.28 -1.05 8.91
N ILE A 171 -13.02 -1.17 8.48
CA ILE A 171 -12.62 -0.90 7.09
C ILE A 171 -13.16 -2.02 6.18
N GLN A 172 -13.77 -1.64 5.06
CA GLN A 172 -14.34 -2.58 4.09
C GLN A 172 -13.97 -2.17 2.66
N ILE A 173 -13.76 -3.16 1.80
CA ILE A 173 -13.66 -2.92 0.35
C ILE A 173 -15.10 -2.81 -0.16
N ALA A 174 -15.49 -1.62 -0.59
CA ALA A 174 -16.73 -1.44 -1.33
C ALA A 174 -16.53 -2.04 -2.73
N GLN A 175 -17.36 -3.01 -3.11
CA GLN A 175 -17.36 -3.53 -4.47
C GLN A 175 -17.61 -2.36 -5.42
N ALA A 176 -16.74 -2.20 -6.43
CA ALA A 176 -17.03 -1.31 -7.54
C ALA A 176 -18.35 -1.79 -8.15
N ALA A 177 -19.32 -0.90 -8.32
CA ALA A 177 -20.59 -1.23 -8.94
C ALA A 177 -20.31 -1.98 -10.25
N GLU A 178 -20.66 -3.26 -10.29
CA GLU A 178 -20.60 -4.04 -11.51
C GLU A 178 -21.46 -3.30 -12.53
N ALA A 179 -20.82 -2.78 -13.59
CA ALA A 179 -21.54 -2.41 -14.79
C ALA A 179 -22.02 -3.71 -15.44
N HIS A 180 -23.08 -4.30 -14.89
CA HIS A 180 -23.85 -5.35 -15.54
C HIS A 180 -24.48 -4.72 -16.79
N PRO A 181 -24.15 -5.14 -18.02
CA PRO A 181 -24.95 -4.79 -19.18
C PRO A 181 -26.23 -5.62 -19.10
N GLN A 182 -27.27 -5.06 -18.48
CA GLN A 182 -28.62 -5.57 -18.63
C GLN A 182 -29.13 -5.24 -20.03
N GLY A 183 -29.50 -6.28 -20.78
CA GLY A 183 -30.57 -6.21 -21.78
C GLY A 183 -30.16 -5.98 -23.22
N ALA A 184 -29.99 -7.08 -23.96
CA ALA A 184 -30.41 -7.16 -25.35
C ALA A 184 -31.14 -8.50 -25.56
N GLN A 185 -32.42 -8.53 -25.19
CA GLN A 185 -33.38 -9.42 -25.85
C GLN A 185 -33.61 -8.87 -27.26
N GLN A 186 -33.21 -9.62 -28.28
CA GLN A 186 -33.67 -9.52 -29.67
C GLN A 186 -33.50 -10.94 -30.23
N GLY A 187 -34.44 -11.58 -30.92
CA GLY A 187 -35.77 -11.29 -31.42
C GLY A 187 -36.15 -12.52 -32.25
#